data_AF-A0AAE3YLU2-F1
#
_entry.id   AF-A0AAE3YLU2-F1
#
_cell.length_a   1.000
_cell.length_b   1.000
_cell.length_c   1.000
_cell.angle_alpha   90.00
_cell.angle_beta   90.00
_cell.angle_gamma   90.00
#
_symmetry.space_group_name_H-M   'P 1'
#
loop_
_entity.id
_entity.type
_entity.pdbx_description
1 polymer ?
#
loop_
_entity_poly.entity_id
_entity_poly.type
_entity_poly.pdbx_seq_one_letter_code
_entity_poly.pdbx_strand_id
1 'polypeptide(L)'
;MDEQQPTTISRQGPPPSPHAERLEFVRAFIDHARHQPSPDRLVARPHTAIFVASGCAIMAVLVGLVFSLFTGDRYGSDPAAAASPSPTGPPTFTAVTGWDCRGEPEHVFEARGRTPQWQIVAGNAWARDGCRGNYATVPLTGDNGYDDPSVVLIWAFTPGFGVDKCDVAAYAPKLDVKQVTPAVKAHFTITAGRDGENLGTFDLNQGSRQGEWLEAGSFPVANGKFTIRLGNRGKSENSRERLIVSQLRITCGKADR
;
A
#
# COMPACT_ATOMS: atom_id res chain seq x y z
N MET A 1 21.43 -75.38 15.42
CA MET A 1 20.12 -74.90 15.89
C MET A 1 20.03 -73.47 15.41
N ASP A 2 19.52 -73.29 14.19
CA ASP A 2 19.32 -71.99 13.56
C ASP A 2 17.82 -71.67 13.61
N GLU A 3 17.48 -70.59 14.30
CA GLU A 3 16.13 -70.08 14.47
C GLU A 3 15.86 -69.10 13.32
N GLN A 4 15.05 -69.50 12.33
CA GLN A 4 14.60 -68.62 11.25
C GLN A 4 13.39 -67.80 11.70
N GLN A 5 13.55 -66.48 11.77
CA GLN A 5 12.44 -65.52 11.93
C GLN A 5 11.62 -65.39 10.64
N PRO A 6 10.28 -65.27 10.73
CA PRO A 6 9.42 -65.08 9.57
C PRO A 6 9.43 -63.61 9.11
N THR A 7 9.78 -63.40 7.84
CA THR A 7 9.68 -62.12 7.15
C THR A 7 8.23 -61.83 6.74
N THR A 8 7.59 -60.87 7.41
CA THR A 8 6.28 -60.35 7.03
C THR A 8 6.43 -59.40 5.84
N ILE A 9 6.09 -59.88 4.64
CA ILE A 9 6.04 -59.05 3.42
C ILE A 9 4.76 -58.22 3.45
N SER A 10 4.88 -56.93 3.73
CA SER A 10 3.79 -55.96 3.62
C SER A 10 3.52 -55.66 2.13
N ARG A 11 2.38 -56.13 1.61
CA ARG A 11 1.92 -55.80 0.25
C ARG A 11 1.45 -54.34 0.24
N GLN A 12 2.28 -53.44 -0.28
CA GLN A 12 1.84 -52.10 -0.68
C GLN A 12 0.94 -52.24 -1.92
N GLY A 13 -0.33 -51.84 -1.78
CA GLY A 13 -1.25 -51.72 -2.90
C GLY A 13 -0.82 -50.62 -3.88
N PRO A 14 -1.36 -50.63 -5.11
CA PRO A 14 -1.02 -49.63 -6.11
C PRO A 14 -1.36 -48.20 -5.62
N PRO A 15 -0.55 -47.19 -6.01
CA PRO A 15 -0.77 -45.81 -5.59
C PRO A 15 -2.15 -45.32 -6.08
N PRO A 16 -2.87 -44.54 -5.25
CA PRO A 16 -4.16 -44.00 -5.64
C PRO A 16 -4.02 -43.12 -6.89
N SER A 17 -5.00 -43.19 -7.77
CA SER A 17 -5.00 -42.35 -8.97
C SER A 17 -5.14 -40.87 -8.60
N PRO A 18 -4.59 -39.93 -9.39
CA PRO A 18 -4.66 -38.49 -9.11
C PRO A 18 -6.10 -37.96 -8.96
N HIS A 19 -7.07 -38.68 -9.53
CA HIS A 19 -8.49 -38.35 -9.42
C HIS A 19 -9.09 -38.76 -8.07
N ALA A 20 -8.62 -39.87 -7.47
CA ALA A 20 -9.04 -40.30 -6.14
C ALA A 20 -8.54 -39.33 -5.06
N GLU A 21 -7.30 -38.84 -5.20
CA GLU A 21 -6.70 -37.89 -4.26
C GLU A 21 -7.42 -36.52 -4.28
N ARG A 22 -7.81 -36.04 -5.47
CA ARG A 22 -8.62 -34.81 -5.59
C ARG A 22 -10.00 -34.94 -4.94
N LEU A 23 -10.66 -36.09 -5.06
CA LEU A 23 -11.97 -36.31 -4.46
C LEU A 23 -11.90 -36.37 -2.93
N GLU A 24 -10.86 -36.98 -2.36
CA GLU A 24 -10.66 -36.97 -0.91
C GLU A 24 -10.37 -35.57 -0.38
N PHE A 25 -9.55 -34.78 -1.09
CA PHE A 25 -9.28 -33.39 -0.70
C PHE A 25 -10.55 -32.53 -0.71
N VAL A 26 -11.37 -32.63 -1.75
CA VAL A 26 -12.64 -31.89 -1.85
C VAL A 26 -13.61 -32.33 -0.74
N ARG A 27 -13.66 -33.62 -0.42
CA ARG A 27 -14.52 -34.14 0.64
C ARG A 27 -14.07 -33.66 2.03
N ALA A 28 -12.77 -33.70 2.31
CA ALA A 28 -12.19 -33.19 3.55
C ALA A 28 -12.43 -31.68 3.72
N PHE A 29 -12.34 -30.89 2.64
CA PHE A 29 -12.59 -29.45 2.68
C PHE A 29 -14.05 -29.12 2.98
N ILE A 30 -15.00 -29.84 2.36
CA ILE A 30 -16.44 -29.64 2.58
C ILE A 30 -16.83 -29.99 4.03
N ASP A 31 -16.28 -31.05 4.62
CA ASP A 31 -16.58 -31.42 6.00
C ASP A 31 -15.96 -30.44 7.02
N HIS A 32 -14.82 -29.83 6.70
CA HIS A 32 -14.21 -28.80 7.55
C HIS A 32 -15.00 -27.48 7.52
N ALA A 33 -15.59 -27.11 6.37
CA ALA A 33 -16.39 -25.90 6.24
C ALA A 33 -17.74 -25.95 7.00
N ARG A 34 -18.28 -27.16 7.24
CA ARG A 34 -19.56 -27.33 7.96
C ARG A 34 -19.46 -27.21 9.48
N HIS A 35 -18.25 -27.19 10.04
CA HIS A 35 -18.02 -27.19 11.49
C HIS A 35 -17.52 -25.86 12.04
N GLN A 36 -17.61 -24.75 11.31
CA GLN A 36 -17.34 -23.45 11.92
C GLN A 36 -18.51 -23.02 12.81
N PRO A 37 -18.34 -22.96 14.15
CA PRO A 37 -19.29 -22.27 15.01
C PRO A 37 -19.34 -20.81 14.58
N SER A 38 -20.57 -20.28 14.45
CA SER A 38 -20.78 -18.86 14.19
C SER A 38 -20.03 -18.05 15.26
N PRO A 39 -19.17 -17.08 14.89
CA PRO A 39 -18.66 -16.15 15.89
C PRO A 39 -19.87 -15.38 16.41
N ASP A 40 -20.16 -15.57 17.70
CA ASP A 40 -21.13 -14.82 18.47
C ASP A 40 -20.98 -13.34 18.13
N ARG A 41 -21.96 -12.82 17.38
CA ARG A 41 -22.10 -11.39 17.19
C ARG A 41 -22.41 -10.83 18.58
N LEU A 42 -21.43 -10.22 19.21
CA LEU A 42 -21.63 -9.29 20.31
C LEU A 42 -22.49 -8.13 19.78
N VAL A 43 -23.81 -8.32 19.83
CA VAL A 43 -24.78 -7.25 19.60
C VAL A 43 -24.67 -6.33 20.81
N ALA A 44 -23.88 -5.26 20.65
CA ALA A 44 -23.89 -4.16 21.60
C ALA A 44 -25.34 -3.66 21.73
N ARG A 45 -25.87 -3.68 22.96
CA ARG A 45 -27.23 -3.23 23.25
C ARG A 45 -27.40 -1.76 22.80
N PRO A 46 -28.46 -1.42 22.04
CA PRO A 46 -28.62 -0.12 21.38
C PRO A 46 -28.72 1.08 22.35
N HIS A 47 -28.95 0.84 23.64
CA HIS A 47 -29.09 1.89 24.65
C HIS A 47 -27.75 2.53 25.07
N THR A 48 -26.62 1.82 24.95
CA THR A 48 -25.31 2.33 25.38
C THR A 48 -24.69 3.30 24.37
N ALA A 49 -25.00 3.14 23.07
CA ALA A 49 -24.48 4.01 22.02
C ALA A 49 -25.11 5.43 22.03
N ILE A 50 -26.35 5.56 22.53
CA ILE A 50 -27.07 6.84 22.55
C ILE A 50 -26.51 7.78 23.64
N PHE A 51 -26.14 7.27 24.81
CA PHE A 51 -25.65 8.12 25.92
C PHE A 51 -24.28 8.76 25.65
N VAL A 52 -23.39 8.09 24.91
CA VAL A 52 -22.03 8.61 24.64
C VAL A 52 -22.03 9.72 23.59
N ALA A 53 -22.90 9.64 22.58
CA ALA A 53 -23.02 10.68 21.56
C ALA A 53 -23.63 11.98 22.10
N SER A 54 -24.60 11.89 23.02
CA SER A 54 -25.25 13.07 23.61
C SER A 54 -24.36 13.85 24.58
N GLY A 55 -23.44 13.18 25.29
CA GLY A 55 -22.50 13.84 26.22
C GLY A 55 -21.49 14.76 25.52
N CYS A 56 -20.97 14.37 24.35
CA CYS A 56 -19.99 15.14 23.61
C CYS A 56 -20.57 16.44 23.00
N ALA A 57 -21.83 16.41 22.55
CA ALA A 57 -22.46 17.58 21.94
C ALA A 57 -22.71 18.71 22.94
N ILE A 58 -23.08 18.38 24.19
CA ILE A 58 -23.35 19.38 25.24
C ILE A 58 -22.04 20.06 25.69
N MET A 59 -20.94 19.31 25.80
CA MET A 59 -19.64 19.88 26.15
C MET A 59 -19.10 20.84 25.07
N ALA A 60 -19.32 20.57 23.79
CA ALA A 60 -18.88 21.46 22.71
C ALA A 60 -19.61 22.82 22.74
N VAL A 61 -20.92 22.81 23.05
CA VAL A 61 -21.72 24.04 23.15
C VAL A 61 -21.32 24.88 24.36
N LEU A 62 -21.04 24.25 25.50
CA LEU A 62 -20.62 24.97 26.71
C LEU A 62 -19.22 25.57 26.56
N VAL A 63 -18.28 24.87 25.92
CA VAL A 63 -16.94 25.43 25.63
C VAL A 63 -17.04 26.60 24.64
N GLY A 64 -17.89 26.51 23.62
CA GLY A 64 -18.12 27.60 22.66
C GLY A 64 -18.71 28.86 23.30
N LEU A 65 -19.70 28.71 24.20
CA LEU A 65 -20.31 29.84 24.92
C LEU A 65 -19.36 30.50 25.91
N VAL A 66 -18.51 29.73 26.58
CA VAL A 66 -17.50 30.28 27.48
C VAL A 66 -16.42 31.01 26.67
N PHE A 67 -15.96 30.45 25.53
CA PHE A 67 -14.95 31.11 24.71
C PHE A 67 -15.45 32.43 24.11
N SER A 68 -16.73 32.51 23.70
CA SER A 68 -17.30 33.78 23.17
C SER A 68 -17.48 34.86 24.24
N LEU A 69 -17.56 34.50 25.53
CA LEU A 69 -17.66 35.45 26.64
C LEU A 69 -16.29 36.00 27.07
N PHE A 70 -15.19 35.32 26.75
CA PHE A 70 -13.84 35.77 27.08
C PHE A 70 -13.11 36.50 25.94
N THR A 71 -13.59 36.43 24.70
CA THR A 71 -13.01 37.13 23.54
C THR A 71 -13.85 38.30 23.04
N GLY A 72 -14.33 39.13 23.98
CA GLY A 72 -14.88 40.45 23.65
C GLY A 72 -13.79 41.40 23.12
N ASP A 73 -14.16 42.14 22.08
CA ASP A 73 -13.50 43.33 21.52
C ASP A 73 -12.11 43.19 20.89
N ARG A 74 -12.10 42.95 19.58
CA ARG A 74 -11.39 43.82 18.60
C ARG A 74 -12.18 43.87 17.27
N TYR A 75 -13.24 44.69 17.23
CA TYR A 75 -13.68 45.29 15.98
C TYR A 75 -12.61 46.31 15.54
N GLY A 76 -11.53 45.81 14.97
CA GLY A 76 -10.56 46.58 14.21
C GLY A 76 -10.95 46.51 12.74
N SER A 77 -11.30 47.66 12.18
CA SER A 77 -11.51 47.91 10.76
C SER A 77 -10.35 47.38 9.91
N ASP A 78 -10.60 46.36 9.09
CA ASP A 78 -9.67 45.92 8.05
C ASP A 78 -9.75 46.85 6.82
N PRO A 79 -8.60 47.32 6.29
CA PRO A 79 -8.56 48.06 5.04
C PRO A 79 -8.89 47.11 3.88
N ALA A 80 -9.46 47.69 2.82
CA ALA A 80 -9.84 47.00 1.58
C ALA A 80 -8.82 45.93 1.18
N ALA A 81 -9.28 44.68 1.13
CA ALA A 81 -8.51 43.55 0.65
C ALA A 81 -8.02 43.84 -0.79
N ALA A 82 -6.72 44.13 -0.91
CA ALA A 82 -6.05 44.13 -2.19
C ALA A 82 -6.18 42.72 -2.79
N ALA A 83 -6.77 42.63 -3.98
CA ALA A 83 -6.87 41.38 -4.72
C ALA A 83 -5.46 40.79 -4.89
N SER A 84 -5.24 39.60 -4.31
CA SER A 84 -4.02 38.84 -4.58
C SER A 84 -3.99 38.48 -6.07
N PRO A 85 -2.84 38.60 -6.75
CA PRO A 85 -2.74 38.20 -8.15
C PRO A 85 -3.01 36.69 -8.25
N SER A 86 -3.94 36.32 -9.14
CA SER A 86 -4.17 34.92 -9.49
C SER A 86 -2.87 34.28 -9.99
N PRO A 87 -2.51 33.06 -9.55
CA PRO A 87 -1.33 32.39 -10.07
C PRO A 87 -1.53 32.07 -11.56
N THR A 88 -0.82 32.80 -12.42
CA THR A 88 -0.75 32.57 -13.89
C THR A 88 0.24 31.44 -14.22
N GLY A 89 0.17 30.32 -13.50
CA GLY A 89 0.98 29.13 -13.76
C GLY A 89 0.18 28.08 -14.54
N PRO A 90 0.81 27.25 -15.39
CA PRO A 90 0.15 26.08 -15.94
C PRO A 90 -0.34 25.16 -14.80
N PRO A 91 -1.45 24.42 -14.98
CA PRO A 91 -1.98 23.55 -13.94
C PRO A 91 -0.91 22.53 -13.53
N THR A 92 -0.57 22.54 -12.25
CA THR A 92 0.28 21.53 -11.64
C THR A 92 -0.59 20.50 -10.92
N PHE A 93 -0.23 19.23 -11.04
CA PHE A 93 -0.88 18.14 -10.33
C PHE A 93 0.11 17.54 -9.33
N THR A 94 -0.19 17.60 -8.04
CA THR A 94 0.61 16.93 -7.01
C THR A 94 -0.27 16.01 -6.20
N ALA A 95 0.15 14.77 -6.04
CA ALA A 95 -0.58 13.77 -5.27
C ALA A 95 0.37 12.78 -4.61
N VAL A 96 -0.09 12.20 -3.49
CA VAL A 96 0.58 11.13 -2.77
C VAL A 96 -0.38 9.95 -2.66
N THR A 97 0.09 8.75 -2.98
CA THR A 97 -0.67 7.53 -2.69
C THR A 97 0.29 6.39 -2.37
N GLY A 98 -0.22 5.28 -1.88
CA GLY A 98 0.58 4.10 -1.57
C GLY A 98 -0.02 3.28 -0.47
N TRP A 99 0.84 2.47 0.15
CA TRP A 99 0.42 1.61 1.24
C TRP A 99 -0.30 2.40 2.33
N ASP A 100 -1.49 1.95 2.73
CA ASP A 100 -2.30 2.56 3.80
C ASP A 100 -2.62 4.05 3.62
N CYS A 101 -2.66 4.52 2.36
CA CYS A 101 -3.30 5.77 1.99
C CYS A 101 -4.78 5.54 1.66
N ARG A 102 -5.61 6.54 1.98
CA ARG A 102 -6.98 6.59 1.48
C ARG A 102 -6.92 6.70 -0.05
N GLY A 103 -7.63 5.82 -0.76
CA GLY A 103 -7.74 5.91 -2.21
C GLY A 103 -8.70 7.02 -2.63
N GLU A 104 -8.34 7.75 -3.67
CA GLU A 104 -9.17 8.78 -4.31
C GLU A 104 -9.25 8.49 -5.83
N PRO A 105 -10.30 8.97 -6.53
CA PRO A 105 -10.47 8.68 -7.96
C PRO A 105 -9.26 9.08 -8.82
N GLU A 106 -8.60 10.17 -8.45
CA GLU A 106 -7.45 10.73 -9.18
C GLU A 106 -6.13 10.07 -8.80
N HIS A 107 -6.04 9.40 -7.65
CA HIS A 107 -4.84 8.72 -7.19
C HIS A 107 -5.16 7.55 -6.25
N VAL A 108 -4.72 6.35 -6.64
CA VAL A 108 -5.05 5.12 -5.92
C VAL A 108 -3.86 4.18 -5.89
N PHE A 109 -3.75 3.45 -4.79
CA PHE A 109 -2.81 2.36 -4.63
C PHE A 109 -3.53 1.01 -4.64
N GLU A 110 -2.95 0.04 -5.35
CA GLU A 110 -3.40 -1.34 -5.35
C GLU A 110 -2.22 -2.30 -5.14
N ALA A 111 -2.47 -3.35 -4.37
CA ALA A 111 -1.55 -4.46 -4.19
C ALA A 111 -2.25 -5.78 -4.56
N ARG A 112 -1.60 -6.58 -5.41
CA ARG A 112 -2.06 -7.91 -5.82
C ARG A 112 -1.01 -8.96 -5.47
N GLY A 113 -1.43 -10.22 -5.33
CA GLY A 113 -0.52 -11.33 -5.01
C GLY A 113 -0.07 -11.35 -3.55
N ARG A 114 -0.87 -10.80 -2.64
CA ARG A 114 -0.53 -10.78 -1.22
C ARG A 114 -0.46 -12.21 -0.67
N THR A 115 0.63 -12.52 0.03
CA THR A 115 0.84 -13.80 0.71
C THR A 115 1.03 -13.57 2.22
N PRO A 116 0.97 -14.63 3.06
CA PRO A 116 1.30 -14.52 4.49
C PRO A 116 2.73 -14.05 4.76
N GLN A 117 3.63 -14.15 3.77
CA GLN A 117 5.00 -13.66 3.90
C GLN A 117 5.06 -12.14 3.89
N TRP A 118 4.04 -11.42 3.39
CA TRP A 118 4.03 -9.96 3.40
C TRP A 118 3.87 -9.45 4.83
N GLN A 119 4.78 -8.58 5.26
CA GLN A 119 4.70 -8.00 6.59
C GLN A 119 4.20 -6.57 6.48
N ILE A 120 3.26 -6.20 7.34
CA ILE A 120 2.86 -4.81 7.52
C ILE A 120 3.63 -4.29 8.72
N VAL A 121 4.32 -3.18 8.55
CA VAL A 121 4.98 -2.49 9.65
C VAL A 121 4.21 -1.21 9.94
N ALA A 122 3.83 -1.06 11.21
CA ALA A 122 3.09 0.11 11.67
C ALA A 122 4.05 1.29 11.93
N GLY A 123 3.66 2.47 11.47
CA GLY A 123 4.42 3.70 11.64
C GLY A 123 5.69 3.77 10.77
N ASN A 124 6.43 4.86 10.96
CA ASN A 124 7.70 5.17 10.28
C ASN A 124 7.63 5.39 8.75
N ALA A 125 6.46 5.28 8.12
CA ALA A 125 6.21 5.72 6.75
C ALA A 125 5.55 7.12 6.71
N TRP A 126 5.15 7.56 5.52
CA TRP A 126 4.51 8.87 5.35
C TRP A 126 3.09 8.87 5.93
N ALA A 127 2.82 9.78 6.87
CA ALA A 127 1.58 9.87 7.63
C ALA A 127 0.78 11.16 7.35
N ARG A 128 0.91 11.71 6.13
CA ARG A 128 0.15 12.89 5.67
C ARG A 128 -0.53 12.58 4.34
N ASP A 129 -1.26 13.55 3.80
CA ASP A 129 -1.90 13.46 2.48
C ASP A 129 -2.84 12.25 2.37
N GLY A 130 -3.58 11.96 3.44
CA GLY A 130 -4.50 10.82 3.50
C GLY A 130 -3.85 9.47 3.85
N CYS A 131 -2.54 9.44 4.10
CA CYS A 131 -1.80 8.25 4.50
C CYS A 131 -1.65 8.14 6.02
N ARG A 132 -1.66 6.90 6.54
CA ARG A 132 -1.60 6.61 7.98
C ARG A 132 -0.20 6.28 8.51
N GLY A 133 0.83 6.30 7.66
CA GLY A 133 2.21 6.09 8.09
C GLY A 133 2.65 4.65 8.17
N ASN A 134 1.90 3.69 7.63
CA ASN A 134 2.31 2.29 7.58
C ASN A 134 2.97 1.95 6.24
N TYR A 135 3.75 0.87 6.21
CA TYR A 135 4.33 0.33 4.97
C TYR A 135 4.28 -1.20 4.96
N ALA A 136 4.45 -1.81 3.79
CA ALA A 136 4.58 -3.25 3.66
C ALA A 136 5.99 -3.67 3.23
N THR A 137 6.39 -4.89 3.61
CA THR A 137 7.59 -5.54 3.09
C THR A 137 7.19 -6.77 2.28
N VAL A 138 7.70 -6.89 1.06
CA VAL A 138 7.32 -7.92 0.09
C VAL A 138 8.54 -8.80 -0.22
N PRO A 139 8.40 -10.13 -0.22
CA PRO A 139 9.53 -11.01 -0.53
C PRO A 139 9.92 -10.88 -2.01
N LEU A 140 11.22 -10.93 -2.28
CA LEU A 140 11.75 -11.04 -3.62
C LEU A 140 11.51 -12.44 -4.20
N THR A 141 11.48 -12.57 -5.52
CA THR A 141 11.39 -13.88 -6.21
C THR A 141 12.64 -14.74 -6.03
N GLY A 142 13.79 -14.12 -5.75
CA GLY A 142 15.10 -14.78 -5.80
C GLY A 142 15.74 -14.72 -7.19
N ASP A 143 15.08 -14.11 -8.18
CA ASP A 143 15.56 -13.96 -9.55
C ASP A 143 15.57 -12.48 -9.96
N ASN A 144 16.71 -12.00 -10.46
CA ASN A 144 16.88 -10.61 -10.90
C ASN A 144 16.12 -10.27 -12.20
N GLY A 145 15.81 -11.27 -13.03
CA GLY A 145 15.19 -11.08 -14.34
C GLY A 145 13.68 -11.29 -14.36
N TYR A 146 13.10 -11.81 -13.26
CA TYR A 146 11.73 -12.29 -13.27
C TYR A 146 10.91 -11.79 -12.08
N ASP A 147 9.81 -11.11 -12.39
CA ASP A 147 8.74 -10.82 -11.44
C ASP A 147 7.78 -12.01 -11.38
N ASP A 148 7.26 -12.33 -10.20
CA ASP A 148 6.09 -13.19 -10.07
C ASP A 148 4.89 -12.46 -10.71
N PRO A 149 4.25 -13.01 -11.76
CA PRO A 149 3.17 -12.33 -12.46
C PRO A 149 1.92 -12.12 -11.59
N SER A 150 1.79 -12.84 -10.47
CA SER A 150 0.72 -12.66 -9.50
C SER A 150 0.96 -11.48 -8.54
N VAL A 151 2.22 -11.08 -8.36
CA VAL A 151 2.64 -10.01 -7.45
C VAL A 151 2.85 -8.72 -8.22
N VAL A 152 1.93 -7.76 -8.04
CA VAL A 152 2.06 -6.44 -8.63
C VAL A 152 1.53 -5.37 -7.68
N LEU A 153 2.31 -4.31 -7.56
CA LEU A 153 2.03 -3.13 -6.75
C LEU A 153 1.86 -1.96 -7.72
N ILE A 154 0.75 -1.23 -7.60
CA ILE A 154 0.34 -0.22 -8.58
C ILE A 154 0.01 1.07 -7.86
N TRP A 155 0.70 2.15 -8.20
CA TRP A 155 0.32 3.52 -7.85
C TRP A 155 -0.18 4.19 -9.12
N ALA A 156 -1.49 4.39 -9.23
CA ALA A 156 -2.12 4.98 -10.39
C ALA A 156 -2.52 6.42 -10.09
N PHE A 157 -2.25 7.33 -11.04
CA PHE A 157 -2.54 8.75 -10.96
C PHE A 157 -3.21 9.23 -12.25
N THR A 158 -4.10 10.22 -12.13
CA THR A 158 -4.82 10.85 -13.25
C THR A 158 -4.58 12.36 -13.23
N PRO A 159 -3.37 12.84 -13.60
CA PRO A 159 -3.06 14.26 -13.62
C PRO A 159 -3.89 15.07 -14.64
N GLY A 160 -4.54 14.39 -15.59
CA GLY A 160 -5.38 15.03 -16.60
C GLY A 160 -4.60 15.47 -17.84
N PHE A 161 -5.33 15.98 -18.83
CA PHE A 161 -4.75 16.42 -20.10
C PHE A 161 -3.99 17.75 -19.95
N GLY A 162 -2.96 17.96 -20.79
CA GLY A 162 -2.15 19.17 -20.78
C GLY A 162 -0.97 19.16 -19.80
N VAL A 163 -0.73 18.02 -19.15
CA VAL A 163 0.47 17.69 -18.37
C VAL A 163 1.38 16.82 -19.23
N ASP A 164 2.68 17.16 -19.27
CA ASP A 164 3.66 16.48 -20.14
C ASP A 164 4.57 15.53 -19.35
N LYS A 165 4.91 15.88 -18.10
CA LYS A 165 5.86 15.13 -17.27
C LYS A 165 5.46 15.14 -15.79
N CYS A 166 5.88 14.10 -15.08
CA CYS A 166 5.79 14.00 -13.62
C CYS A 166 7.15 13.69 -13.01
N ASP A 167 7.56 14.49 -12.03
CA ASP A 167 8.62 14.15 -11.09
C ASP A 167 8.09 13.12 -10.10
N VAL A 168 8.84 12.04 -9.89
CA VAL A 168 8.48 10.91 -9.02
C VAL A 168 9.40 10.86 -7.82
N ALA A 169 8.84 10.69 -6.64
CA ALA A 169 9.58 10.40 -5.41
C ALA A 169 8.95 9.27 -4.62
N ALA A 170 9.78 8.42 -3.99
CA ALA A 170 9.34 7.35 -3.11
C ALA A 170 9.73 7.64 -1.66
N TYR A 171 8.81 7.51 -0.71
CA TYR A 171 9.15 7.70 0.69
C TYR A 171 9.95 6.51 1.21
N ALA A 172 11.13 6.74 1.77
CA ALA A 172 11.92 5.70 2.44
C ALA A 172 11.52 5.67 3.92
N PRO A 173 10.75 4.66 4.41
CA PRO A 173 10.43 4.58 5.81
C PRO A 173 11.66 4.29 6.68
N LYS A 174 11.59 4.61 7.97
CA LYS A 174 12.60 4.15 8.93
C LYS A 174 12.42 2.66 9.20
N LEU A 175 13.48 1.88 9.01
CA LEU A 175 13.47 0.43 9.06
C LEU A 175 14.19 -0.10 10.30
N ASP A 176 13.65 -1.17 10.89
CA ASP A 176 14.45 -2.02 11.79
C ASP A 176 15.31 -2.96 10.95
N VAL A 177 16.58 -2.59 10.75
CA VAL A 177 17.56 -3.35 9.96
C VAL A 177 17.90 -4.72 10.54
N LYS A 178 17.48 -5.02 11.78
CA LYS A 178 17.57 -6.37 12.33
C LYS A 178 16.50 -7.28 11.73
N GLN A 179 15.34 -6.74 11.37
CA GLN A 179 14.20 -7.50 10.85
C GLN A 179 14.17 -7.54 9.33
N VAL A 180 14.53 -6.44 8.65
CA VAL A 180 14.46 -6.33 7.20
C VAL A 180 15.72 -5.73 6.61
N THR A 181 16.19 -6.31 5.51
CA THR A 181 17.20 -5.72 4.64
C THR A 181 16.44 -5.15 3.42
N PRO A 182 16.38 -3.83 3.22
CA PRO A 182 15.70 -3.26 2.06
C PRO A 182 16.44 -3.58 0.77
N ALA A 183 15.70 -3.88 -0.29
CA ALA A 183 16.27 -4.10 -1.62
C ALA A 183 17.06 -2.86 -2.09
N VAL A 184 18.28 -3.11 -2.59
CA VAL A 184 19.18 -2.06 -3.09
C VAL A 184 18.84 -1.65 -4.53
N LYS A 185 18.07 -2.48 -5.24
CA LYS A 185 17.69 -2.29 -6.63
C LYS A 185 16.23 -2.70 -6.85
N ALA A 186 15.31 -1.97 -6.24
CA ALA A 186 13.88 -2.14 -6.49
C ALA A 186 13.53 -1.56 -7.87
N HIS A 187 13.09 -2.40 -8.80
CA HIS A 187 12.84 -2.04 -10.19
C HIS A 187 11.39 -1.59 -10.41
N PHE A 188 11.21 -0.33 -10.75
CA PHE A 188 9.92 0.28 -11.04
C PHE A 188 9.74 0.49 -12.55
N THR A 189 8.50 0.34 -13.01
CA THR A 189 8.09 0.65 -14.38
C THR A 189 7.02 1.73 -14.38
N ILE A 190 7.15 2.70 -15.28
CA ILE A 190 6.14 3.72 -15.56
C ILE A 190 5.33 3.29 -16.77
N THR A 191 4.00 3.38 -16.71
CA THR A 191 3.11 3.05 -17.82
C THR A 191 2.04 4.11 -18.05
N ALA A 192 1.55 4.17 -19.30
CA ALA A 192 0.44 5.03 -19.73
C ALA A 192 -0.91 4.54 -19.17
N GLY A 193 -1.15 4.74 -17.88
CA GLY A 193 -2.22 4.05 -17.16
C GLY A 193 -1.84 2.60 -16.84
N ARG A 194 -2.78 1.84 -16.28
CA ARG A 194 -2.52 0.50 -15.68
C ARG A 194 -2.00 -0.53 -16.68
N ASP A 195 -2.58 -0.54 -17.86
CA ASP A 195 -2.32 -1.53 -18.91
C ASP A 195 -1.77 -0.88 -20.19
N GLY A 196 -1.27 0.35 -20.08
CA GLY A 196 -0.70 1.09 -21.21
C GLY A 196 0.75 0.74 -21.51
N GLU A 197 1.30 1.41 -22.51
CA GLU A 197 2.69 1.27 -22.91
C GLU A 197 3.67 1.68 -21.80
N ASN A 198 4.88 1.12 -21.86
CA ASN A 198 5.98 1.50 -20.97
C ASN A 198 6.51 2.89 -21.36
N LEU A 199 6.52 3.79 -20.39
CA LEU A 199 6.98 5.18 -20.53
C LEU A 199 8.38 5.40 -19.92
N GLY A 200 8.89 4.43 -19.18
CA GLY A 200 10.20 4.48 -18.54
C GLY A 200 10.33 3.48 -17.39
N THR A 201 11.55 3.33 -16.89
CA THR A 201 11.85 2.51 -15.72
C THR A 201 12.86 3.22 -14.84
N PHE A 202 12.88 2.89 -13.56
CA PHE A 202 13.92 3.34 -12.64
C PHE A 202 14.16 2.31 -11.54
N ASP A 203 15.37 2.35 -10.97
CA ASP A 203 15.72 1.53 -9.82
C ASP A 203 15.91 2.43 -8.60
N LEU A 204 15.46 1.97 -7.43
CA LEU A 204 15.72 2.66 -6.15
C LEU A 204 16.47 1.76 -5.17
N ASN A 205 17.44 2.38 -4.47
CA ASN A 205 17.99 1.85 -3.23
C ASN A 205 17.08 2.26 -2.07
N GLN A 206 16.19 1.36 -1.67
CA GLN A 206 15.14 1.62 -0.68
C GLN A 206 15.67 1.70 0.76
N GLY A 207 16.94 1.37 0.99
CA GLY A 207 17.59 1.51 2.29
C GLY A 207 18.30 2.84 2.51
N SER A 208 18.44 3.64 1.46
CA SER A 208 19.09 4.95 1.54
C SER A 208 18.17 6.02 2.14
N ARG A 209 18.75 7.02 2.81
CA ARG A 209 18.07 8.24 3.28
C ARG A 209 16.69 7.99 3.94
N GLN A 210 16.67 7.11 4.93
CA GLN A 210 15.43 6.76 5.64
C GLN A 210 14.81 7.97 6.35
N GLY A 211 13.49 8.08 6.27
CA GLY A 211 12.70 9.22 6.72
C GLY A 211 12.51 10.31 5.65
N GLU A 212 13.09 10.15 4.45
CA GLU A 212 13.08 11.15 3.38
C GLU A 212 12.38 10.65 2.11
N TRP A 213 12.11 11.59 1.21
CA TRP A 213 11.66 11.31 -0.15
C TRP A 213 12.88 11.02 -1.04
N LEU A 214 12.90 9.82 -1.62
CA LEU A 214 13.89 9.41 -2.61
C LEU A 214 13.40 9.85 -4.00
N GLU A 215 14.02 10.89 -4.54
CA GLU A 215 13.76 11.35 -5.91
C GLU A 215 14.19 10.28 -6.92
N ALA A 216 13.26 9.87 -7.79
CA ALA A 216 13.45 8.86 -8.83
C ALA A 216 13.68 9.46 -10.22
N GLY A 217 13.24 10.71 -10.43
CA GLY A 217 13.40 11.45 -11.68
C GLY A 217 12.08 11.90 -12.30
N SER A 218 12.17 12.46 -13.50
CA SER A 218 11.04 12.97 -14.28
C SER A 218 10.69 12.02 -15.42
N PHE A 219 9.41 11.69 -15.59
CA PHE A 219 8.92 10.76 -16.61
C PHE A 219 7.75 11.35 -17.39
N PRO A 220 7.58 10.98 -18.67
CA PRO A 220 6.50 11.52 -19.50
C PRO A 220 5.12 11.03 -19.01
N VAL A 221 4.11 11.84 -19.28
CA VAL A 221 2.69 11.53 -19.06
C VAL A 221 2.03 11.26 -20.41
N ALA A 222 1.16 10.25 -20.47
CA ALA A 222 0.43 9.90 -21.67
C ALA A 222 -1.07 9.78 -21.38
N ASN A 223 -1.90 10.34 -22.26
CA ASN A 223 -3.37 10.25 -22.18
C ASN A 223 -3.96 10.74 -20.83
N GLY A 224 -3.29 11.70 -20.19
CA GLY A 224 -3.66 12.24 -18.88
C GLY A 224 -3.58 11.23 -17.72
N LYS A 225 -2.87 10.12 -17.92
CA LYS A 225 -2.69 9.04 -16.96
C LYS A 225 -1.21 8.78 -16.72
N PHE A 226 -0.89 8.40 -15.49
CA PHE A 226 0.46 8.08 -15.07
C PHE A 226 0.40 6.95 -14.06
N THR A 227 1.03 5.82 -14.33
CA THR A 227 1.01 4.66 -13.43
C THR A 227 2.41 4.18 -13.16
N ILE A 228 2.70 3.92 -11.89
CA ILE A 228 3.95 3.34 -11.42
C ILE A 228 3.66 1.92 -10.97
N ARG A 229 4.46 0.97 -11.45
CA ARG A 229 4.35 -0.46 -11.14
C ARG A 229 5.62 -0.94 -10.49
N LEU A 230 5.47 -1.79 -9.49
CA LEU A 230 6.57 -2.55 -8.87
C LEU A 230 6.15 -4.02 -8.84
N GLY A 231 6.95 -4.87 -9.49
CA GLY A 231 6.89 -6.32 -9.30
C GLY A 231 7.78 -6.74 -8.12
N ASN A 232 8.05 -8.04 -7.98
CA ASN A 232 8.88 -8.57 -6.90
C ASN A 232 10.20 -9.21 -7.35
N ARG A 233 10.68 -8.89 -8.56
CA ARG A 233 12.00 -9.35 -9.02
C ARG A 233 13.11 -8.91 -8.08
N GLY A 234 14.14 -9.74 -8.01
CA GLY A 234 15.38 -9.49 -7.32
C GLY A 234 15.93 -10.77 -6.72
N LYS A 235 17.25 -10.89 -6.72
CA LYS A 235 17.95 -11.96 -6.02
C LYS A 235 18.17 -11.55 -4.57
N SER A 236 17.66 -12.37 -3.67
CA SER A 236 17.89 -12.21 -2.24
C SER A 236 19.22 -12.87 -1.86
N GLU A 237 20.13 -12.12 -1.27
CA GLU A 237 21.39 -12.65 -0.72
C GLU A 237 21.22 -13.13 0.74
N ASN A 238 20.07 -12.84 1.36
CA ASN A 238 19.63 -13.39 2.65
C ASN A 238 18.11 -13.30 2.82
N SER A 239 17.52 -14.20 3.61
CA SER A 239 16.06 -14.31 3.79
C SER A 239 15.34 -13.06 4.33
N ARG A 240 16.09 -12.06 4.83
CA ARG A 240 15.54 -10.78 5.30
C ARG A 240 15.49 -9.72 4.20
N GLU A 241 16.02 -9.99 3.02
CA GLU A 241 16.00 -9.06 1.90
C GLU A 241 14.61 -8.96 1.27
N ARG A 242 14.06 -7.76 1.25
CA ARG A 242 12.65 -7.51 0.90
C ARG A 242 12.50 -6.17 0.20
N LEU A 243 11.51 -6.09 -0.68
CA LEU A 243 11.04 -4.81 -1.20
C LEU A 243 10.27 -4.07 -0.11
N ILE A 244 10.47 -2.75 -0.09
CA ILE A 244 9.72 -1.84 0.75
C ILE A 244 8.62 -1.20 -0.10
N VAL A 245 7.38 -1.36 0.34
CA VAL A 245 6.20 -0.81 -0.33
C VAL A 245 5.65 0.31 0.53
N SER A 246 5.90 1.54 0.09
CA SER A 246 5.58 2.76 0.81
C SER A 246 4.77 3.71 -0.08
N GLN A 247 4.73 4.97 0.31
CA GLN A 247 4.04 6.03 -0.41
C GLN A 247 4.91 6.57 -1.53
N LEU A 248 4.27 6.86 -2.68
CA LEU A 248 4.87 7.59 -3.80
C LEU A 248 4.19 8.95 -3.91
N ARG A 249 5.01 9.96 -4.20
CA ARG A 249 4.58 11.32 -4.54
C ARG A 249 4.87 11.55 -6.01
N ILE A 250 3.94 12.19 -6.71
CA ILE A 250 4.22 12.79 -8.00
C ILE A 250 3.94 14.28 -7.98
N THR A 251 4.73 15.02 -8.75
CA THR A 251 4.46 16.43 -9.08
C THR A 251 4.56 16.57 -10.59
N CYS A 252 3.45 16.93 -11.22
CA CYS A 252 3.34 16.96 -12.66
C CYS A 252 3.04 18.36 -13.17
N GLY A 253 3.53 18.65 -14.36
CA GLY A 253 3.31 19.90 -15.05
C GLY A 253 3.65 19.81 -16.53
N LYS A 254 3.64 20.96 -17.19
CA LYS A 254 4.14 21.07 -18.55
C LYS A 254 5.67 20.93 -18.59
N ALA A 255 6.19 20.45 -19.70
CA ALA A 255 7.61 20.54 -19.96
C ALA A 255 7.95 22.02 -20.27
N ASP A 256 9.00 22.54 -19.64
CA ASP A 256 9.59 23.81 -20.04
C ASP A 256 10.08 23.65 -21.49
N ARG A 257 9.51 24.42 -22.42
CA ARG A 257 9.88 24.41 -23.83
C ARG A 257 10.98 25.42 -24.10
#